data_AF-A0A1Z4EXV9-F1
#
_entry.id   AF-A0A1Z4EXV9-F1
#
_cell.length_a   1.000
_cell.length_b   1.000
_cell.length_c   1.000
_cell.angle_alpha   90.00
_cell.angle_beta   90.00
_cell.angle_gamma   90.00
#
_symmetry.space_group_name_H-M   'P 1'
#
loop_
_entity.id
_entity.type
_entity.pdbx_description
1 polymer ?
#
loop_
_entity_poly.entity_id
_entity_poly.type
_entity_poly.pdbx_seq_one_letter_code
_entity_poly.pdbx_strand_id
1 'polypeptide(L)'
;MTTSTTSPGSLSRNEQFRFARHAVGAQLKSLPGSVRARLGRGASSALAREQAPPDSALSLAAAGFVAEHYSTSLYHHCLRCWYFGDFFAQIGGYRYDPELLYVSCLFHDIALTSKYRDQRTYACFAAEGGALAKSWLEAQGTSPGYGDTVANVIARHMDVSVSAGVAGNEPYLLHEAAHLDVAGARVDEIPASFARQVASRHPREGFSSTFIDAMRHEATQRKSSRASVLWKIGMRLPIATNPLDTAGRQ
;
A
#
# COMPACT_ATOMS: atom_id res chain seq x y z
N MET A 1 18.69 -15.39 31.62
CA MET A 1 17.80 -14.36 31.04
C MET A 1 17.98 -14.37 29.53
N THR A 2 17.11 -15.08 28.79
CA THR A 2 17.10 -15.05 27.32
C THR A 2 16.34 -13.81 26.87
N THR A 3 17.06 -12.72 26.63
CA THR A 3 16.52 -11.55 25.94
C THR A 3 16.20 -11.95 24.50
N SER A 4 14.96 -12.38 24.28
CA SER A 4 14.39 -12.51 22.94
C SER A 4 14.28 -11.09 22.36
N THR A 5 15.36 -10.60 21.75
CA THR A 5 15.36 -9.37 20.96
C THR A 5 14.59 -9.62 19.67
N THR A 6 13.26 -9.52 19.74
CA THR A 6 12.40 -9.52 18.56
C THR A 6 12.77 -8.31 17.71
N SER A 7 13.30 -8.53 16.51
CA SER A 7 13.56 -7.45 15.54
C SER A 7 12.27 -6.63 15.32
N PRO A 8 12.34 -5.28 15.31
CA PRO A 8 11.18 -4.44 15.10
C PRO A 8 10.38 -4.85 13.85
N GLY A 9 9.05 -4.95 14.00
CA GLY A 9 8.15 -5.42 12.94
C GLY A 9 8.05 -6.94 12.78
N SER A 10 8.66 -7.73 13.68
CA SER A 10 8.53 -9.19 13.68
C SER A 10 7.23 -9.65 14.32
N LEU A 11 6.61 -10.69 13.76
CA LEU A 11 5.49 -11.40 14.37
C LEU A 11 5.97 -12.71 15.02
N SER A 12 5.63 -12.91 16.29
CA SER A 12 5.76 -14.22 16.95
C SER A 12 4.89 -15.28 16.25
N ARG A 13 5.12 -16.58 16.52
CA ARG A 13 4.32 -17.66 15.89
C ARG A 13 2.82 -17.53 16.17
N ASN A 14 2.45 -17.12 17.38
CA ASN A 14 1.05 -16.93 17.75
C ASN A 14 0.43 -15.73 17.01
N GLU A 15 1.19 -14.65 16.83
CA GLU A 15 0.75 -13.49 16.06
C GLU A 15 0.65 -13.81 14.58
N GLN A 16 1.58 -14.58 14.01
CA GLN A 16 1.48 -15.06 12.63
C GLN A 16 0.22 -15.89 12.41
N PHE A 17 -0.12 -16.78 13.34
CA PHE A 17 -1.35 -17.58 13.24
C PHE A 17 -2.62 -16.71 13.35
N ARG A 18 -2.66 -15.77 14.29
CA ARG A 18 -3.78 -14.83 14.43
C ARG A 18 -3.93 -13.96 13.18
N PHE A 19 -2.82 -13.40 12.70
CA PHE A 19 -2.76 -12.61 11.47
C PHE A 19 -3.27 -13.43 10.29
N ALA A 20 -2.78 -14.67 10.10
CA ALA A 20 -3.21 -15.55 9.02
C ALA A 20 -4.73 -15.80 9.04
N ARG A 21 -5.30 -16.13 10.22
CA ARG A 21 -6.75 -16.35 10.36
C ARG A 21 -7.56 -15.12 9.96
N HIS A 22 -7.14 -13.94 10.41
CA HIS A 22 -7.83 -12.70 10.09
C HIS A 22 -7.71 -12.37 8.59
N ALA A 23 -6.52 -12.55 8.02
CA ALA A 23 -6.24 -12.26 6.61
C ALA A 23 -7.01 -13.20 5.67
N VAL A 24 -7.12 -14.48 5.99
CA VAL A 24 -7.97 -15.43 5.25
C VAL A 24 -9.43 -14.97 5.29
N GLY A 25 -9.94 -14.56 6.46
CA GLY A 25 -11.29 -14.01 6.58
C GLY A 25 -11.50 -12.75 5.73
N ALA A 26 -10.53 -11.84 5.69
CA ALA A 26 -10.58 -10.63 4.86
C ALA A 26 -10.57 -10.95 3.36
N GLN A 27 -9.72 -11.89 2.91
CA GLN A 27 -9.67 -12.33 1.51
C GLN A 27 -10.97 -13.00 1.07
N LEU A 28 -11.59 -13.82 1.92
CA LEU A 28 -12.88 -14.45 1.58
C LEU A 28 -14.00 -13.41 1.43
N LYS A 29 -13.99 -12.36 2.26
CA LYS A 29 -14.96 -11.27 2.19
C LYS A 29 -14.83 -10.41 0.93
N SER A 30 -13.66 -10.34 0.30
CA SER A 30 -13.47 -9.53 -0.93
C SER A 30 -13.92 -10.25 -2.22
N LEU A 31 -14.06 -11.59 -2.20
CA LEU A 31 -14.39 -12.38 -3.40
C LEU A 31 -15.68 -11.95 -4.13
N PRO A 32 -16.82 -11.70 -3.45
CA PRO A 32 -18.05 -11.31 -4.14
C PRO A 32 -17.90 -10.00 -4.92
N GLY A 33 -17.17 -9.03 -4.36
CA GLY A 33 -16.88 -7.75 -5.00
C GLY A 33 -16.04 -7.93 -6.27
N SER A 34 -14.97 -8.71 -6.20
CA SER A 34 -14.14 -9.04 -7.37
C SER A 34 -14.94 -9.71 -8.50
N VAL A 35 -15.89 -10.59 -8.17
CA VAL A 35 -16.78 -11.22 -9.16
C VAL A 35 -17.71 -10.18 -9.79
N ARG A 36 -18.35 -9.32 -8.99
CA ARG A 36 -19.23 -8.25 -9.50
C ARG A 36 -18.50 -7.29 -10.42
N ALA A 37 -17.28 -6.89 -10.08
CA ALA A 37 -16.46 -6.01 -10.91
C ALA A 37 -16.11 -6.64 -12.26
N ARG A 38 -15.77 -7.93 -12.30
CA ARG A 38 -15.54 -8.67 -13.56
C ARG A 38 -16.79 -8.76 -14.45
N LEU A 39 -17.97 -8.77 -13.85
CA LEU A 39 -19.25 -8.73 -14.55
C LEU A 39 -19.67 -7.30 -14.96
N GLY A 40 -18.82 -6.29 -14.73
CA GLY A 40 -19.13 -4.89 -15.02
C GLY A 40 -20.18 -4.27 -14.09
N ARG A 41 -20.50 -4.91 -12.95
CA ARG A 41 -21.54 -4.48 -11.99
C ARG A 41 -20.97 -3.68 -10.81
N GLY A 42 -20.02 -2.80 -11.08
CA GLY A 42 -19.38 -1.91 -10.11
C GLY A 42 -20.20 -0.66 -9.80
N ALA A 43 -19.79 0.08 -8.77
CA ALA A 43 -20.43 1.32 -8.35
C ALA A 43 -20.46 2.37 -9.48
N SER A 44 -21.59 3.06 -9.59
CA SER A 44 -21.78 4.23 -10.46
C SER A 44 -21.82 5.48 -9.57
N SER A 45 -20.74 5.77 -8.86
CA SER A 45 -20.71 6.91 -7.95
C SER A 45 -20.31 8.19 -8.69
N ALA A 46 -21.16 9.23 -8.59
CA ALA A 46 -20.87 10.59 -9.03
C ALA A 46 -19.79 11.30 -8.19
N LEU A 47 -19.29 10.65 -7.12
CA LEU A 47 -18.26 11.16 -6.21
C LEU A 47 -16.83 10.88 -6.67
N ALA A 48 -16.61 10.26 -7.84
CA ALA A 48 -15.26 10.06 -8.37
C ALA A 48 -14.73 11.36 -8.96
N ARG A 49 -14.27 12.29 -8.11
CA ARG A 49 -13.48 13.43 -8.55
C ARG A 49 -12.02 13.13 -8.28
N GLU A 50 -11.22 13.22 -9.33
CA GLU A 50 -9.78 13.13 -9.17
C GLU A 50 -9.26 14.42 -8.55
N GLN A 51 -8.66 14.31 -7.37
CA GLN A 51 -7.87 15.40 -6.79
C GLN A 51 -6.42 15.29 -7.27
N ALA A 52 -5.87 16.40 -7.75
CA ALA A 52 -4.45 16.47 -8.07
C ALA A 52 -3.62 16.15 -6.81
N PRO A 53 -2.50 15.42 -6.94
CA PRO A 53 -1.56 15.26 -5.84
C PRO A 53 -1.07 16.62 -5.33
N PRO A 54 -0.73 16.74 -4.05
CA PRO A 54 -0.10 17.95 -3.51
C PRO A 54 1.19 18.29 -4.28
N ASP A 55 1.39 19.57 -4.54
CA ASP A 55 2.50 20.12 -5.34
C ASP A 55 3.44 21.01 -4.52
N SER A 56 3.40 20.87 -3.19
CA SER A 56 4.33 21.55 -2.31
C SER A 56 5.79 21.17 -2.61
N ALA A 57 6.74 21.99 -2.15
CA ALA A 57 8.15 21.70 -2.28
C ALA A 57 8.54 20.33 -1.68
N LEU A 58 7.94 19.96 -0.54
CA LEU A 58 8.17 18.66 0.09
C LEU A 58 7.64 17.50 -0.76
N SER A 59 6.43 17.65 -1.31
CA SER A 59 5.79 16.64 -2.15
C SER A 59 6.55 16.40 -3.44
N LEU A 60 7.00 17.48 -4.09
CA LEU A 60 7.81 17.41 -5.30
C LEU A 60 9.19 16.80 -5.03
N ALA A 61 9.85 17.17 -3.91
CA ALA A 61 11.11 16.59 -3.51
C ALA A 61 10.99 15.09 -3.19
N ALA A 62 9.90 14.69 -2.51
CA ALA A 62 9.60 13.30 -2.20
C ALA A 62 9.39 12.48 -3.49
N ALA A 63 8.59 13.00 -4.42
CA ALA A 63 8.32 12.35 -5.70
C ALA A 63 9.62 12.16 -6.51
N GLY A 64 10.46 13.20 -6.58
CA GLY A 64 11.77 13.13 -7.23
C GLY A 64 12.67 12.07 -6.61
N PHE A 65 12.79 12.08 -5.28
CA PHE A 65 13.63 11.12 -4.55
C PHE A 65 13.22 9.66 -4.77
N VAL A 66 11.91 9.34 -4.64
CA VAL A 66 11.47 7.95 -4.81
C VAL A 66 11.55 7.51 -6.28
N ALA A 67 11.33 8.41 -7.24
CA ALA A 67 11.41 8.08 -8.67
C ALA A 67 12.82 7.58 -9.08
N GLU A 68 13.88 8.04 -8.41
CA GLU A 68 15.26 7.59 -8.65
C GLU A 68 15.53 6.15 -8.14
N HIS A 69 14.65 5.59 -7.31
CA HIS A 69 14.86 4.30 -6.65
C HIS A 69 13.90 3.22 -7.11
N TYR A 70 12.75 3.60 -7.67
CA TYR A 70 11.69 2.68 -8.04
C TYR A 70 11.83 2.21 -9.49
N SER A 71 11.35 0.99 -9.76
CA SER A 71 10.96 0.66 -11.14
C SER A 71 9.76 1.51 -11.55
N THR A 72 9.58 1.74 -12.85
CA THR A 72 8.43 2.50 -13.37
C THR A 72 7.10 1.94 -12.87
N SER A 73 6.93 0.60 -12.87
CA SER A 73 5.69 -0.06 -12.44
C SER A 73 5.39 0.14 -10.95
N LEU A 74 6.42 0.12 -10.09
CA LEU A 74 6.28 0.33 -8.66
C LEU A 74 6.07 1.81 -8.33
N TYR A 75 6.71 2.72 -9.06
CA TYR A 75 6.46 4.16 -8.90
C TYR A 75 5.02 4.52 -9.28
N HIS A 76 4.52 3.99 -10.40
CA HIS A 76 3.11 4.16 -10.77
C HIS A 76 2.16 3.56 -9.74
N HIS A 77 2.51 2.46 -9.07
CA HIS A 77 1.72 1.91 -7.96
C HIS A 77 1.56 2.93 -6.83
N CYS A 78 2.65 3.54 -6.37
CA CYS A 78 2.59 4.60 -5.36
C CYS A 78 1.67 5.76 -5.77
N LEU A 79 1.75 6.20 -7.04
CA LEU A 79 0.89 7.26 -7.56
C LEU A 79 -0.58 6.83 -7.64
N ARG A 80 -0.88 5.59 -8.05
CA ARG A 80 -2.25 5.05 -8.04
C ARG A 80 -2.81 4.97 -6.62
N CYS A 81 -1.99 4.58 -5.64
CA CYS A 81 -2.39 4.52 -4.24
C CYS A 81 -2.82 5.90 -3.70
N TRP A 82 -2.21 6.99 -4.17
CA TRP A 82 -2.69 8.34 -3.86
C TRP A 82 -4.15 8.56 -4.33
N TYR A 83 -4.42 8.34 -5.62
CA TYR A 83 -5.76 8.57 -6.17
C TYR A 83 -6.82 7.66 -5.57
N PHE A 84 -6.48 6.40 -5.30
CA PHE A 84 -7.41 5.49 -4.64
C PHE A 84 -7.62 5.84 -3.17
N GLY A 85 -6.58 6.30 -2.46
CA GLY A 85 -6.70 6.80 -1.09
C GLY A 85 -7.62 8.01 -1.01
N ASP A 86 -7.41 9.00 -1.89
CA ASP A 86 -8.29 10.16 -2.02
C ASP A 86 -9.75 9.74 -2.35
N PHE A 87 -9.94 8.83 -3.31
CA PHE A 87 -11.27 8.30 -3.61
C PHE A 87 -11.94 7.65 -2.38
N PHE A 88 -11.22 6.83 -1.62
CA PHE A 88 -11.74 6.23 -0.39
C PHE A 88 -12.07 7.27 0.68
N ALA A 89 -11.34 8.38 0.73
CA ALA A 89 -11.66 9.51 1.60
C ALA A 89 -12.98 10.17 1.19
N GLN A 90 -13.19 10.39 -0.11
CA GLN A 90 -14.40 11.01 -0.65
C GLN A 90 -15.65 10.16 -0.39
N ILE A 91 -15.61 8.86 -0.70
CA ILE A 91 -16.79 8.00 -0.48
C ILE A 91 -17.05 7.70 1.01
N GLY A 92 -16.03 7.81 1.85
CA GLY A 92 -16.13 7.63 3.31
C GLY A 92 -16.42 8.92 4.09
N GLY A 93 -16.37 10.09 3.44
CA GLY A 93 -16.48 11.38 4.11
C GLY A 93 -15.33 11.66 5.08
N TYR A 94 -14.14 11.10 4.84
CA TYR A 94 -12.98 11.22 5.70
C TYR A 94 -12.21 12.51 5.42
N ARG A 95 -11.90 13.27 6.47
CA ARG A 95 -10.92 14.36 6.41
C ARG A 95 -9.53 13.80 6.70
N TYR A 96 -8.55 14.21 5.92
CA TYR A 96 -7.16 13.76 6.03
C TYR A 96 -6.23 14.89 5.59
N ASP A 97 -4.96 14.79 5.93
CA ASP A 97 -3.89 15.64 5.41
C ASP A 97 -3.42 15.09 4.04
N PRO A 98 -3.65 15.84 2.95
CA PRO A 98 -3.25 15.44 1.60
C PRO A 98 -1.75 15.17 1.46
N GLU A 99 -0.90 16.02 2.04
CA GLU A 99 0.56 15.89 1.93
C GLU A 99 1.06 14.68 2.71
N LEU A 100 0.52 14.46 3.91
CA LEU A 100 0.84 13.29 4.73
C LEU A 100 0.51 11.98 4.01
N LEU A 101 -0.71 11.87 3.44
CA LEU A 101 -1.09 10.68 2.68
C LEU A 101 -0.24 10.53 1.41
N TYR A 102 0.00 11.61 0.66
CA TYR A 102 0.78 11.55 -0.57
C TYR A 102 2.23 11.11 -0.33
N VAL A 103 2.92 11.74 0.62
CA VAL A 103 4.28 11.34 1.01
C VAL A 103 4.31 9.89 1.49
N SER A 104 3.32 9.48 2.29
CA SER A 104 3.23 8.08 2.75
C SER A 104 3.05 7.11 1.58
N CYS A 105 2.18 7.42 0.61
CA CYS A 105 2.01 6.64 -0.62
C CYS A 105 3.32 6.52 -1.41
N LEU A 106 4.08 7.61 -1.56
CA LEU A 106 5.35 7.62 -2.29
C LEU A 106 6.40 6.71 -1.66
N PHE A 107 6.49 6.66 -0.33
CA PHE A 107 7.54 5.93 0.38
C PHE A 107 7.17 4.50 0.81
N HIS A 108 5.89 4.09 0.78
CA HIS A 108 5.48 2.87 1.49
C HIS A 108 6.21 1.58 1.07
N ASP A 109 6.66 1.53 -0.18
CA ASP A 109 7.36 0.41 -0.80
C ASP A 109 8.87 0.64 -1.02
N ILE A 110 9.47 1.71 -0.47
CA ILE A 110 10.87 2.09 -0.74
C ILE A 110 11.84 0.97 -0.35
N ALA A 111 11.48 0.23 0.70
CA ALA A 111 12.25 -0.91 1.21
C ALA A 111 12.18 -2.16 0.31
N LEU A 112 11.39 -2.16 -0.77
CA LEU A 112 11.39 -3.23 -1.78
C LEU A 112 12.40 -2.99 -2.91
N THR A 113 12.90 -1.76 -3.04
CA THR A 113 13.82 -1.39 -4.13
C THR A 113 15.22 -2.00 -3.92
N SER A 114 15.99 -2.16 -5.02
CA SER A 114 17.31 -2.80 -5.00
C SER A 114 18.29 -2.16 -4.00
N LYS A 115 18.21 -0.84 -3.82
CA LYS A 115 19.06 -0.08 -2.89
C LYS A 115 18.80 -0.40 -1.42
N TYR A 116 17.56 -0.73 -1.06
CA TYR A 116 17.13 -0.82 0.34
C TYR A 116 16.73 -2.24 0.79
N ARG A 117 16.30 -3.11 -0.13
CA ARG A 117 15.73 -4.44 0.20
C ARG A 117 16.65 -5.39 0.98
N ASP A 118 17.97 -5.24 0.85
CA ASP A 118 18.95 -6.11 1.51
C ASP A 118 19.48 -5.55 2.84
N GLN A 119 19.10 -4.33 3.23
CA GLN A 119 19.49 -3.74 4.53
C GLN A 119 18.93 -4.56 5.70
N ARG A 120 17.64 -4.90 5.64
CA ARG A 120 16.95 -5.84 6.55
C ARG A 120 17.15 -5.51 8.04
N THR A 121 17.19 -4.24 8.38
CA THR A 121 17.27 -3.77 9.78
C THR A 121 15.98 -4.10 10.55
N TYR A 122 14.87 -4.21 9.82
CA TYR A 122 13.54 -4.55 10.35
C TYR A 122 13.06 -5.88 9.80
N ALA A 123 12.27 -6.59 10.61
CA ALA A 123 11.66 -7.85 10.21
C ALA A 123 10.49 -7.69 9.23
N CYS A 124 10.08 -6.46 8.86
CA CYS A 124 9.04 -6.20 7.88
C CYS A 124 9.41 -4.98 7.02
N PHE A 125 9.36 -5.12 5.69
CA PHE A 125 9.71 -4.03 4.77
C PHE A 125 8.88 -2.76 5.01
N ALA A 126 7.59 -2.88 5.36
CA ALA A 126 6.76 -1.71 5.67
C ALA A 126 7.29 -0.92 6.88
N ALA A 127 7.81 -1.61 7.91
CA ALA A 127 8.42 -0.91 9.05
C ALA A 127 9.77 -0.27 8.65
N GLU A 128 10.56 -0.94 7.80
CA GLU A 128 11.80 -0.38 7.27
C GLU A 128 11.55 0.83 6.36
N GLY A 129 10.55 0.76 5.49
CA GLY A 129 10.14 1.84 4.61
C GLY A 129 9.68 3.06 5.40
N GLY A 130 8.94 2.85 6.50
CA GLY A 130 8.59 3.92 7.43
C GLY A 130 9.82 4.59 8.06
N ALA A 131 10.80 3.80 8.50
CA ALA A 131 12.04 4.33 9.07
C ALA A 131 12.90 5.10 8.04
N LEU A 132 12.96 4.60 6.79
CA LEU A 132 13.63 5.28 5.68
C LEU A 132 12.96 6.60 5.34
N ALA A 133 11.62 6.62 5.27
CA ALA A 133 10.84 7.83 5.04
C ALA A 133 11.08 8.87 6.14
N LYS A 134 11.00 8.45 7.42
CA LYS A 134 11.29 9.32 8.56
C LYS A 134 12.69 9.94 8.45
N SER A 135 13.71 9.12 8.19
CA SER A 135 15.10 9.60 8.08
C SER A 135 15.27 10.61 6.93
N TRP A 136 14.61 10.36 5.80
CA TRP A 136 14.62 11.30 4.68
C TRP A 136 13.91 12.61 5.03
N LEU A 137 12.74 12.54 5.68
CA LEU A 137 11.94 13.69 6.09
C LEU A 137 12.65 14.57 7.13
N GLU A 138 13.37 13.97 8.06
CA GLU A 138 14.23 14.69 9.02
C GLU A 138 15.34 15.44 8.27
N ALA A 139 15.95 14.82 7.26
CA ALA A 139 16.95 15.48 6.41
C ALA A 139 16.37 16.62 5.56
N GLN A 140 15.06 16.60 5.25
CA GLN A 140 14.35 17.72 4.61
C GLN A 140 13.94 18.83 5.59
N GLY A 141 14.28 18.71 6.88
CA GLY A 141 13.96 19.74 7.89
C GLY A 141 12.50 19.74 8.36
N THR A 142 11.76 18.65 8.12
CA THR A 142 10.40 18.51 8.68
C THR A 142 10.45 18.29 10.20
N SER A 143 9.33 18.54 10.89
CA SER A 143 9.27 18.27 12.33
C SER A 143 9.39 16.77 12.61
N PRO A 144 10.06 16.35 13.72
CA PRO A 144 10.16 14.94 14.08
C PRO A 144 8.80 14.23 14.17
N GLY A 145 7.78 14.93 14.68
CA GLY A 145 6.41 14.39 14.77
C GLY A 145 5.77 14.10 13.41
N TYR A 146 6.13 14.84 12.35
CA TYR A 146 5.66 14.56 11.00
C TYR A 146 6.29 13.26 10.46
N GLY A 147 7.61 13.11 10.61
CA GLY A 147 8.33 11.90 10.22
C GLY A 147 7.84 10.65 10.95
N ASP A 148 7.57 10.73 12.25
CA ASP A 148 6.97 9.65 13.03
C ASP A 148 5.57 9.28 12.53
N THR A 149 4.76 10.28 12.18
CA THR A 149 3.41 10.05 11.64
C THR A 149 3.46 9.33 10.29
N VAL A 150 4.32 9.79 9.37
CA VAL A 150 4.55 9.12 8.07
C VAL A 150 5.03 7.69 8.28
N ALA A 151 5.99 7.47 9.18
CA ALA A 151 6.49 6.13 9.49
C ALA A 151 5.39 5.19 9.99
N ASN A 152 4.48 5.70 10.84
CA ASN A 152 3.34 4.94 11.33
C ASN A 152 2.31 4.63 10.22
N VAL A 153 1.96 5.61 9.38
CA VAL A 153 1.06 5.41 8.23
C VAL A 153 1.61 4.30 7.32
N ILE A 154 2.88 4.40 6.95
CA ILE A 154 3.57 3.41 6.14
C ILE A 154 3.62 2.06 6.86
N ALA A 155 4.03 2.00 8.12
CA ALA A 155 4.15 0.73 8.81
C ALA A 155 2.82 -0.04 8.86
N ARG A 156 1.67 0.64 8.88
CA ARG A 156 0.34 0.03 9.02
C ARG A 156 -0.28 -0.45 7.71
N HIS A 157 0.27 -0.10 6.54
CA HIS A 157 -0.34 -0.50 5.26
C HIS A 157 -0.39 -2.02 5.03
N MET A 158 0.47 -2.79 5.70
CA MET A 158 0.50 -4.26 5.67
C MET A 158 -0.29 -4.93 6.81
N ASP A 159 -0.95 -4.17 7.69
CA ASP A 159 -1.87 -4.75 8.67
C ASP A 159 -3.02 -5.48 7.95
N VAL A 160 -3.70 -6.41 8.64
CA VAL A 160 -4.87 -7.09 8.04
C VAL A 160 -6.05 -6.14 7.85
N SER A 161 -6.15 -5.17 8.75
CA SER A 161 -7.21 -4.17 8.78
C SER A 161 -6.74 -2.96 9.57
N VAL A 162 -7.10 -1.78 9.10
CA VAL A 162 -6.84 -0.52 9.79
C VAL A 162 -8.17 0.19 10.01
N SER A 163 -8.41 0.70 11.22
CA SER A 163 -9.62 1.47 11.49
C SER A 163 -9.39 2.94 11.15
N ALA A 164 -10.31 3.54 10.38
CA ALA A 164 -10.36 4.98 10.16
C ALA A 164 -10.54 5.74 11.50
N GLY A 165 -9.97 6.94 11.60
CA GLY A 165 -10.12 7.85 12.74
C GLY A 165 -9.36 7.49 14.03
N VAL A 166 -8.85 6.26 14.18
CA VAL A 166 -8.16 5.83 15.42
C VAL A 166 -6.76 6.44 15.54
N ALA A 167 -6.02 6.52 14.43
CA ALA A 167 -4.67 7.06 14.37
C ALA A 167 -4.53 8.06 13.21
N GLY A 168 -5.57 8.86 12.98
CA GLY A 168 -5.78 9.55 11.71
C GLY A 168 -6.50 8.67 10.69
N ASN A 169 -6.81 9.25 9.53
CA ASN A 169 -7.45 8.53 8.43
C ASN A 169 -6.43 8.01 7.41
N GLU A 170 -5.25 8.61 7.34
CA GLU A 170 -4.16 8.31 6.41
C GLU A 170 -3.69 6.85 6.51
N PRO A 171 -3.53 6.23 7.69
CA PRO A 171 -3.19 4.80 7.78
C PRO A 171 -4.25 3.90 7.14
N TYR A 172 -5.54 4.25 7.29
CA TYR A 172 -6.64 3.52 6.67
C TYR A 172 -6.66 3.73 5.16
N LEU A 173 -6.56 4.98 4.70
CA LEU A 173 -6.62 5.32 3.28
C LEU A 173 -5.48 4.67 2.49
N LEU A 174 -4.23 4.72 3.00
CA LEU A 174 -3.10 4.04 2.37
C LEU A 174 -3.30 2.52 2.36
N HIS A 175 -3.75 1.93 3.48
CA HIS A 175 -4.03 0.50 3.56
C HIS A 175 -5.03 0.06 2.49
N GLU A 176 -6.20 0.72 2.40
CA GLU A 176 -7.25 0.37 1.44
C GLU A 176 -6.78 0.57 0.00
N ALA A 177 -6.08 1.67 -0.28
CA ALA A 177 -5.56 1.97 -1.60
C ALA A 177 -4.53 0.93 -2.08
N ALA A 178 -3.58 0.55 -1.22
CA ALA A 178 -2.60 -0.49 -1.53
C ALA A 178 -3.27 -1.85 -1.76
N HIS A 179 -4.25 -2.23 -0.93
CA HIS A 179 -4.98 -3.49 -1.07
C HIS A 179 -5.84 -3.54 -2.34
N LEU A 180 -6.45 -2.43 -2.74
CA LEU A 180 -7.14 -2.32 -4.02
C LEU A 180 -6.14 -2.50 -5.19
N ASP A 181 -5.06 -1.73 -5.23
CA ASP A 181 -4.15 -1.72 -6.37
C ASP A 181 -3.35 -3.04 -6.47
N VAL A 182 -3.04 -3.70 -5.35
CA VAL A 182 -2.33 -4.98 -5.32
C VAL A 182 -3.28 -6.15 -5.55
N ALA A 183 -4.38 -6.24 -4.80
CA ALA A 183 -5.20 -7.45 -4.69
C ALA A 183 -6.63 -7.31 -5.23
N GLY A 184 -7.02 -6.13 -5.72
CA GLY A 184 -8.37 -5.86 -6.20
C GLY A 184 -9.41 -5.79 -5.07
N ALA A 185 -8.98 -5.57 -3.82
CA ALA A 185 -9.91 -5.42 -2.70
C ALA A 185 -10.84 -4.22 -2.94
N ARG A 186 -12.14 -4.38 -2.67
CA ARG A 186 -13.17 -3.32 -2.82
C ARG A 186 -13.26 -2.73 -4.22
N VAL A 187 -12.78 -3.44 -5.24
CA VAL A 187 -12.81 -2.96 -6.63
C VAL A 187 -14.24 -2.70 -7.15
N ASP A 188 -15.26 -3.35 -6.58
CA ASP A 188 -16.67 -3.10 -6.92
C ASP A 188 -17.20 -1.76 -6.38
N GLU A 189 -16.49 -1.11 -5.46
CA GLU A 189 -16.80 0.25 -4.99
C GLU A 189 -16.21 1.33 -5.91
N ILE A 190 -15.26 0.98 -6.79
CA ILE A 190 -14.58 1.92 -7.68
C ILE A 190 -15.33 2.02 -9.02
N PRO A 191 -15.74 3.23 -9.45
CA PRO A 191 -16.28 3.41 -10.79
C PRO A 191 -15.26 3.02 -11.86
N ALA A 192 -15.69 2.21 -12.83
CA ALA A 192 -14.80 1.70 -13.87
C ALA A 192 -14.18 2.84 -14.72
N SER A 193 -14.89 3.95 -14.89
CA SER A 193 -14.37 5.17 -15.54
C SER A 193 -13.20 5.78 -14.77
N PHE A 194 -13.31 5.87 -13.44
CA PHE A 194 -12.26 6.39 -12.57
C PHE A 194 -11.03 5.46 -12.57
N ALA A 195 -11.25 4.15 -12.45
CA ALA A 195 -10.17 3.17 -12.53
C ALA A 195 -9.41 3.26 -13.88
N ARG A 196 -10.12 3.41 -15.01
CA ARG A 196 -9.50 3.62 -16.33
C ARG A 196 -8.74 4.94 -16.42
N GLN A 197 -9.31 6.02 -15.89
CA GLN A 197 -8.67 7.33 -15.86
C GLN A 197 -7.34 7.29 -15.08
N VAL A 198 -7.35 6.72 -13.88
CA VAL A 198 -6.12 6.55 -13.06
C VAL A 198 -5.10 5.65 -13.79
N ALA A 199 -5.55 4.52 -14.37
CA ALA A 199 -4.68 3.61 -15.10
C ALA A 199 -4.09 4.23 -16.40
N SER A 200 -4.81 5.15 -17.04
CA SER A 200 -4.32 5.86 -18.23
C SER A 200 -3.17 6.81 -17.92
N ARG A 201 -3.19 7.45 -16.73
CA ARG A 201 -2.10 8.32 -16.26
C ARG A 201 -0.95 7.54 -15.65
N HIS A 202 -1.27 6.46 -14.93
CA HIS A 202 -0.29 5.64 -14.21
C HIS A 202 -0.46 4.16 -14.58
N PRO A 203 0.04 3.75 -15.77
CA PRO A 203 -0.10 2.39 -16.28
C PRO A 203 0.31 1.30 -15.29
N ARG A 204 -0.47 0.22 -15.27
CA ARG A 204 -0.25 -0.99 -14.45
C ARG A 204 0.65 -2.02 -15.12
N GLU A 205 1.09 -1.79 -16.35
CA GLU A 205 1.84 -2.78 -17.13
C GLU A 205 3.07 -3.31 -16.36
N GLY A 206 3.20 -4.63 -16.31
CA GLY A 206 4.26 -5.32 -15.56
C GLY A 206 4.16 -5.27 -14.03
N PHE A 207 3.23 -4.50 -13.44
CA PHE A 207 3.14 -4.32 -11.98
C PHE A 207 2.92 -5.64 -11.23
N SER A 208 1.92 -6.42 -11.62
CA SER A 208 1.56 -7.67 -10.91
C SER A 208 2.73 -8.67 -10.88
N SER A 209 3.49 -8.79 -11.97
CA SER A 209 4.72 -9.60 -11.99
C SER A 209 5.82 -9.03 -11.09
N THR A 210 6.11 -7.72 -11.21
CA THR A 210 7.10 -7.04 -10.37
C THR A 210 6.80 -7.22 -8.88
N PHE A 211 5.55 -7.03 -8.49
CA PHE A 211 5.13 -7.11 -7.09
C PHE A 211 5.14 -8.55 -6.56
N ILE A 212 4.74 -9.54 -7.38
CA ILE A 212 4.85 -10.96 -7.03
C ILE A 212 6.30 -11.35 -6.74
N ASP A 213 7.25 -10.89 -7.56
CA ASP A 213 8.66 -11.19 -7.36
C ASP A 213 9.22 -10.51 -6.10
N ALA A 214 8.82 -9.26 -5.84
CA ALA A 214 9.17 -8.55 -4.61
C ALA A 214 8.64 -9.27 -3.36
N MET A 215 7.36 -9.67 -3.35
CA MET A 215 6.75 -10.39 -2.22
C MET A 215 7.35 -11.78 -2.03
N ARG A 216 7.70 -12.48 -3.12
CA ARG A 216 8.42 -13.76 -3.05
C ARG A 216 9.78 -13.56 -2.38
N HIS A 217 10.53 -12.55 -2.79
CA HIS A 217 11.81 -12.21 -2.18
C HIS A 217 11.64 -11.92 -0.69
N GLU A 218 10.73 -11.01 -0.33
CA GLU A 218 10.43 -10.67 1.07
C GLU A 218 10.03 -11.88 1.91
N ALA A 219 9.19 -12.77 1.38
CA ALA A 219 8.79 -13.98 2.09
C ALA A 219 9.96 -14.93 2.40
N THR A 220 10.99 -14.95 1.55
CA THR A 220 12.22 -15.73 1.77
C THR A 220 13.18 -15.08 2.76
N GLN A 221 13.31 -13.75 2.71
CA GLN A 221 14.27 -13.00 3.50
C GLN A 221 13.76 -12.68 4.90
N ARG A 222 12.47 -12.33 5.03
CA ARG A 222 11.85 -11.89 6.30
C ARG A 222 10.73 -12.84 6.71
N LYS A 223 11.10 -14.03 7.19
CA LYS A 223 10.19 -15.16 7.45
C LYS A 223 9.12 -14.91 8.52
N SER A 224 9.33 -13.93 9.40
CA SER A 224 8.41 -13.50 10.45
C SER A 224 7.62 -12.23 10.11
N SER A 225 7.73 -11.73 8.87
CA SER A 225 7.01 -10.55 8.40
C SER A 225 5.54 -10.83 8.06
N ARG A 226 4.72 -9.77 8.05
CA ARG A 226 3.36 -9.79 7.50
C ARG A 226 3.32 -10.24 6.04
N ALA A 227 4.25 -9.77 5.21
CA ALA A 227 4.41 -10.21 3.83
C ALA A 227 4.64 -11.73 3.70
N SER A 228 5.50 -12.31 4.54
CA SER A 228 5.74 -13.76 4.55
C SER A 228 4.50 -14.55 4.95
N VAL A 229 3.71 -14.07 5.92
CA VAL A 229 2.44 -14.70 6.30
C VAL A 229 1.44 -14.63 5.15
N LEU A 230 1.26 -13.46 4.54
CA LEU A 230 0.35 -13.26 3.41
C LEU A 230 0.74 -14.12 2.20
N TRP A 231 2.04 -14.23 1.91
CA TRP A 231 2.58 -15.09 0.86
C TRP A 231 2.19 -16.56 1.09
N LYS A 232 2.38 -17.07 2.31
CA LYS A 232 2.08 -18.46 2.69
C LYS A 232 0.59 -18.80 2.59
N ILE A 233 -0.29 -17.83 2.79
CA ILE A 233 -1.75 -18.02 2.68
C ILE A 233 -2.29 -17.74 1.28
N GLY A 234 -1.43 -17.54 0.28
CA GLY A 234 -1.85 -17.50 -1.13
C GLY A 234 -2.08 -16.10 -1.71
N MET A 235 -1.45 -15.05 -1.15
CA MET A 235 -1.48 -13.68 -1.69
C MET A 235 -1.18 -13.58 -3.20
N ARG A 236 -0.41 -14.51 -3.78
CA ARG A 236 -0.12 -14.54 -5.22
C ARG A 236 -1.40 -14.56 -6.08
N LEU A 237 -2.44 -15.27 -5.65
CA LEU A 237 -3.66 -15.44 -6.45
C LEU A 237 -4.44 -14.14 -6.66
N PRO A 238 -4.80 -13.37 -5.61
CA PRO A 238 -5.48 -12.09 -5.81
C PRO A 238 -4.63 -11.07 -6.57
N ILE A 239 -3.30 -11.10 -6.43
CA ILE A 239 -2.41 -10.24 -7.25
C ILE A 239 -2.50 -10.62 -8.73
N ALA A 240 -2.31 -11.90 -9.05
CA ALA A 240 -2.29 -12.38 -10.43
C ALA A 240 -3.65 -12.28 -11.15
N THR A 241 -4.73 -12.08 -10.39
CA THR A 241 -6.10 -12.07 -10.92
C THR A 241 -6.83 -10.75 -10.63
N ASN A 242 -6.07 -9.70 -10.30
CA ASN A 242 -6.60 -8.38 -9.99
C ASN A 242 -7.40 -7.82 -11.19
N PRO A 243 -8.71 -7.51 -11.04
CA PRO A 243 -9.53 -7.00 -12.13
C PRO A 243 -9.01 -5.70 -12.76
N LEU A 244 -8.24 -4.90 -12.02
CA LEU A 244 -7.65 -3.66 -12.54
C LEU A 244 -6.65 -3.91 -13.68
N ASP A 245 -6.04 -5.10 -13.77
CA ASP A 245 -5.14 -5.46 -14.88
C ASP A 245 -5.89 -5.66 -16.21
N THR A 246 -7.21 -5.87 -16.16
CA THR A 246 -8.06 -5.98 -17.35
C THR A 246 -8.73 -4.66 -17.72
N ALA A 247 -8.85 -3.72 -16.78
CA ALA A 247 -9.59 -2.47 -16.96
C ALA A 247 -8.95 -1.51 -17.98
N GLY A 248 -7.62 -1.55 -18.17
CA GLY A 248 -6.90 -0.67 -19.11
C GLY A 248 -6.78 -1.18 -20.55
N ARG A 249 -7.42 -2.30 -20.89
CA ARG A 249 -7.32 -2.95 -22.22
C ARG A 249 -8.54 -2.74 -23.13
N GLN A 250 -9.41 -1.79 -22.81
CA GLN A 250 -10.60 -1.45 -23.60
C GLN A 250 -10.54 -0.02 -24.12
#